data_AF-A0A7V9C9W0-F1
#
_entry.id   AF-A0A7V9C9W0-F1
#
_cell.length_a   1.000
_cell.length_b   1.000
_cell.length_c   1.000
_cell.angle_alpha   90.00
_cell.angle_beta   90.00
_cell.angle_gamma   90.00
#
_symmetry.space_group_name_H-M   'P 1'
#
loop_
_entity.id
_entity.type
_entity.pdbx_description
1 polymer ?
#
loop_
_entity_poly.entity_id
_entity_poly.type
_entity_poly.pdbx_seq_one_letter_code
_entity_poly.pdbx_strand_id
1 'polypeptide(L)'
;LGLKPYYAIVHRGYKFIHLNNFIGNTWNPVSPEYNRGAGSLGETQLNWFEAQLRERKPAFVFIHYPLIDVRDTEVRDYGILPLLKRYKENIQFVVSGHKHKWYDFARTFGPQHYVMGSTRYDEDAYMIVDVDTKQATHRIINLNLVDWATHYSQPYRQKVS
;
A
#
# COMPACT_ATOMS: atom_id res chain seq x y z
N LEU A 1 4.42 25.22 3.18
CA LEU A 1 5.37 24.14 2.79
C LEU A 1 4.64 22.81 2.94
N GLY A 2 4.08 22.29 1.84
CA GLY A 2 3.28 21.05 1.85
C GLY A 2 4.13 19.85 1.45
N LEU A 3 3.89 18.71 2.08
CA LEU A 3 4.43 17.43 1.62
C LEU A 3 3.98 17.18 0.17
N LYS A 4 4.88 16.64 -0.66
CA LYS A 4 4.51 16.18 -2.01
C LYS A 4 3.42 15.11 -1.88
N PRO A 5 2.51 15.01 -2.87
CA PRO A 5 1.38 14.09 -2.79
C PRO A 5 1.81 12.62 -2.72
N TYR A 6 3.04 12.30 -3.13
CA TYR A 6 3.72 11.02 -2.93
C TYR A 6 5.17 11.30 -2.51
N TYR A 7 5.74 10.43 -1.68
CA TYR A 7 7.08 10.61 -1.12
C TYR A 7 7.64 9.29 -0.57
N ALA A 8 8.94 9.26 -0.33
CA ALA A 8 9.61 8.14 0.31
C ALA A 8 10.47 8.62 1.48
N ILE A 9 10.50 7.84 2.55
CA ILE A 9 11.39 8.05 3.70
C ILE A 9 12.28 6.82 3.82
N VAL A 10 13.57 7.06 4.08
CA VAL A 10 14.51 5.99 4.45
C VAL A 10 14.73 6.03 5.95
N HIS A 11 14.48 4.91 6.63
CA HIS A 11 14.77 4.77 8.05
C HIS A 11 15.48 3.44 8.30
N ARG A 12 16.67 3.49 8.92
CA ARG A 12 17.50 2.31 9.23
C ARG A 12 17.65 1.32 8.07
N GLY A 13 17.83 1.84 6.86
CA GLY A 13 18.02 1.04 5.64
C GLY A 13 16.73 0.58 4.93
N TYR A 14 15.56 0.74 5.55
CA TYR A 14 14.26 0.43 4.95
C TYR A 14 13.64 1.66 4.30
N LYS A 15 12.92 1.42 3.21
CA LYS A 15 12.12 2.44 2.52
C LYS A 15 10.65 2.34 2.91
N PHE A 16 10.05 3.49 3.18
CA PHE A 16 8.61 3.66 3.37
C PHE A 16 8.12 4.55 2.24
N ILE A 17 7.45 3.95 1.25
CA ILE A 17 7.07 4.61 0.00
C ILE A 17 5.57 4.85 0.03
N HIS A 18 5.17 6.12 0.03
CA HIS A 18 3.78 6.54 0.01
C HIS A 18 3.40 6.98 -1.40
N LEU A 19 2.41 6.30 -1.97
CA LEU A 19 1.85 6.55 -3.29
C LEU A 19 0.50 7.25 -3.17
N ASN A 20 0.17 8.03 -4.18
CA ASN A 20 -1.11 8.69 -4.32
C ASN A 20 -1.78 8.28 -5.64
N ASN A 21 -2.83 7.48 -5.52
CA ASN A 21 -3.60 7.00 -6.66
C ASN A 21 -4.85 7.84 -6.97
N PHE A 22 -4.79 9.13 -6.63
CA PHE A 22 -5.78 10.15 -6.97
C PHE A 22 -5.26 11.16 -8.02
N ILE A 23 -4.25 10.79 -8.83
CA ILE A 23 -3.51 11.73 -9.68
C ILE A 23 -3.63 11.43 -11.17
N GLY A 24 -3.66 10.15 -11.55
CA GLY A 24 -3.62 9.74 -12.95
C GLY A 24 -4.92 10.04 -13.71
N ASN A 25 -5.03 9.48 -14.91
CA ASN A 25 -6.12 9.75 -15.84
C ASN A 25 -7.52 9.47 -15.28
N THR A 26 -7.67 8.52 -14.34
CA THR A 26 -8.97 8.23 -13.73
C THR A 26 -9.47 9.36 -12.81
N TRP A 27 -8.59 10.28 -12.42
CA TRP A 27 -8.90 11.45 -11.59
C TRP A 27 -8.86 12.78 -12.35
N ASN A 28 -8.56 12.75 -13.65
CA ASN A 28 -8.57 13.92 -14.50
C ASN A 28 -9.93 14.08 -15.21
N PRO A 29 -10.75 15.09 -14.89
CA PRO A 29 -12.12 15.22 -15.42
C PRO A 29 -12.20 15.44 -16.93
N VAL A 30 -11.11 15.84 -17.59
CA VAL A 30 -11.06 15.97 -19.06
C VAL A 30 -10.52 14.73 -19.77
N SER A 31 -10.10 13.71 -19.01
CA SER A 31 -9.63 12.44 -19.58
C SER A 31 -10.81 11.56 -19.98
N PRO A 32 -10.76 10.86 -21.14
CA PRO A 32 -11.75 9.84 -21.48
C PRO A 32 -11.76 8.65 -20.51
N GLU A 33 -10.72 8.50 -19.67
CA GLU A 33 -10.62 7.43 -18.66
C GLU A 33 -11.13 7.85 -17.28
N TYR A 34 -11.67 9.08 -17.14
CA TYR A 34 -12.13 9.64 -15.88
C TYR A 34 -13.13 8.72 -15.18
N ASN A 35 -12.75 8.20 -14.02
CA ASN A 35 -13.54 7.30 -13.20
C ASN A 35 -13.02 7.33 -11.76
N ARG A 36 -13.71 8.06 -10.88
CA ARG A 36 -13.35 8.17 -9.45
C ARG A 36 -13.54 6.87 -8.65
N GLY A 37 -14.14 5.84 -9.26
CA GLY A 37 -14.19 4.48 -8.70
C GLY A 37 -12.88 3.71 -8.88
N ALA A 38 -11.93 4.21 -9.67
CA ALA A 38 -10.64 3.58 -9.91
C ALA A 38 -9.48 4.51 -9.54
N GLY A 39 -8.45 3.95 -8.91
CA GLY A 39 -7.19 4.66 -8.64
C GLY A 39 -6.28 4.71 -9.87
N SER A 40 -5.51 5.78 -10.00
CA SER A 40 -4.41 5.90 -10.98
C SER A 40 -3.35 6.89 -10.48
N LEU A 41 -2.09 6.64 -10.81
CA LEU A 41 -0.92 7.32 -10.25
C LEU A 41 -0.37 8.40 -11.17
N GLY A 42 -0.55 8.25 -12.49
CA GLY A 42 0.08 9.06 -13.52
C GLY A 42 1.53 8.67 -13.79
N GLU A 43 1.97 8.85 -15.05
CA GLU A 43 3.29 8.44 -15.53
C GLU A 43 4.45 9.03 -14.72
N THR A 44 4.37 10.31 -14.34
CA THR A 44 5.42 10.97 -13.54
C THR A 44 5.66 10.27 -12.20
N GLN A 45 4.59 9.87 -11.52
CA GLN A 45 4.71 9.15 -10.25
C GLN A 45 5.17 7.72 -10.45
N LEU A 46 4.73 7.04 -11.52
CA LEU A 46 5.19 5.69 -11.84
C LEU A 46 6.70 5.65 -12.09
N ASN A 47 7.22 6.59 -12.89
CA ASN A 47 8.66 6.74 -13.14
C ASN A 47 9.44 7.02 -11.84
N TRP A 48 8.89 7.90 -11.00
CA TRP A 48 9.47 8.17 -9.68
C TRP A 48 9.46 6.92 -8.79
N PHE A 49 8.36 6.17 -8.75
CA PHE A 49 8.22 4.97 -7.94
C PHE A 49 9.20 3.88 -8.39
N GLU A 50 9.33 3.65 -9.69
CA GLU A 50 10.31 2.72 -10.23
C GLU A 50 11.73 3.12 -9.85
N ALA A 51 12.08 4.41 -9.93
CA ALA A 51 13.38 4.90 -9.48
C ALA A 51 13.63 4.60 -7.99
N GLN A 52 12.60 4.74 -7.13
CA GLN A 52 12.72 4.36 -5.72
C GLN A 52 13.01 2.87 -5.52
N LEU A 53 12.39 1.99 -6.31
CA LEU A 53 12.54 0.54 -6.24
C LEU A 53 13.86 0.03 -6.83
N ARG A 54 14.42 0.74 -7.83
CA ARG A 54 15.73 0.44 -8.44
C ARG A 54 16.89 0.55 -7.46
N GLU A 55 16.74 1.29 -6.37
CA GLU A 55 17.73 1.34 -5.28
C GLU A 55 17.84 0.03 -4.47
N ARG A 56 16.94 -0.94 -4.69
CA ARG A 56 17.03 -2.30 -4.13
C ARG A 56 17.06 -2.38 -2.59
N LYS A 57 16.61 -1.32 -1.91
CA LYS A 57 16.37 -1.34 -0.45
C LYS A 57 15.05 -2.06 -0.15
N PRO A 58 14.95 -2.78 0.99
CA PRO A 58 13.68 -3.37 1.42
C PRO A 58 12.64 -2.27 1.62
N ALA A 59 11.46 -2.42 0.99
CA ALA A 59 10.47 -1.36 0.92
C ALA A 59 9.08 -1.80 1.41
N PHE A 60 8.46 -0.97 2.24
CA PHE A 60 7.02 -1.01 2.52
C PHE A 60 6.32 0.02 1.64
N VAL A 61 5.26 -0.39 0.95
CA VAL A 61 4.54 0.48 -0.01
C VAL A 61 3.14 0.75 0.53
N PHE A 62 2.76 2.02 0.56
CA PHE A 62 1.45 2.48 1.03
C PHE A 62 0.70 3.15 -0.11
N ILE A 63 -0.56 2.78 -0.30
CA ILE A 63 -1.41 3.28 -1.38
C ILE A 63 -2.86 3.33 -0.92
N HIS A 64 -3.67 4.32 -1.28
CA HIS A 64 -5.02 4.43 -0.70
C HIS A 64 -6.00 3.37 -1.24
N TYR A 65 -6.33 3.41 -2.53
CA TYR A 65 -7.14 2.34 -3.15
C TYR A 65 -6.37 1.02 -3.14
N PRO A 66 -7.01 -0.10 -2.77
CA PRO A 66 -6.49 -1.44 -2.96
C PRO A 66 -6.14 -1.68 -4.42
N LEU A 67 -5.12 -2.51 -4.65
CA LEU A 67 -4.61 -2.82 -5.98
C LEU A 67 -5.67 -3.37 -6.95
N ILE A 68 -6.71 -4.05 -6.46
CA ILE A 68 -7.86 -4.49 -7.28
C ILE A 68 -8.68 -3.33 -7.87
N ASP A 69 -8.64 -2.15 -7.25
CA ASP A 69 -9.35 -0.96 -7.71
C ASP A 69 -8.40 0.06 -8.39
N VAL A 70 -7.12 -0.26 -8.57
CA VAL A 70 -6.15 0.62 -9.24
C VAL A 70 -5.97 0.16 -10.67
N ARG A 71 -5.83 1.08 -11.62
CA ARG A 71 -5.51 0.75 -13.01
C ARG A 71 -4.20 -0.04 -13.07
N ASP A 72 -4.28 -1.24 -13.61
CA ASP A 72 -3.14 -2.14 -13.78
C ASP A 72 -1.98 -1.48 -14.53
N THR A 73 -2.30 -0.96 -15.71
CA THR A 73 -1.42 -0.20 -16.59
C THR A 73 -2.03 1.15 -16.94
N GLU A 74 -1.18 2.17 -17.00
CA GLU A 74 -1.57 3.54 -17.36
C GLU A 74 -0.86 3.99 -18.64
N VAL A 75 0.27 3.37 -19.00
CA VAL A 75 1.03 3.64 -20.22
C VAL A 75 1.43 2.30 -20.86
N ARG A 76 0.66 1.80 -21.83
CA ARG A 76 0.89 0.49 -22.47
C ARG A 76 1.00 -0.66 -21.44
N ASP A 77 2.16 -1.30 -21.33
CA ASP A 77 2.53 -2.37 -20.40
C ASP A 77 3.16 -1.85 -19.10
N TYR A 78 3.15 -0.53 -18.90
CA TYR A 78 3.70 0.18 -17.75
C TYR A 78 2.60 0.66 -16.81
N GLY A 79 2.77 0.35 -15.52
CA GLY A 79 1.83 0.71 -14.47
C GLY A 79 2.23 0.11 -13.13
N ILE A 80 1.38 0.31 -12.13
CA ILE A 80 1.67 -0.12 -10.76
C ILE A 80 1.83 -1.64 -10.66
N LEU A 81 0.95 -2.44 -11.28
CA LEU A 81 1.00 -3.90 -11.13
C LEU A 81 2.22 -4.53 -11.82
N PRO A 82 2.60 -4.15 -13.06
CA PRO A 82 3.87 -4.58 -13.64
C PRO A 82 5.08 -4.22 -12.78
N LEU A 83 5.11 -3.01 -12.20
CA LEU A 83 6.20 -2.58 -11.32
C LEU A 83 6.27 -3.41 -10.03
N LEU A 84 5.14 -3.63 -9.36
CA LEU A 84 5.07 -4.45 -8.15
C LEU A 84 5.55 -5.88 -8.42
N LYS A 85 5.14 -6.48 -9.55
CA LYS A 85 5.59 -7.81 -9.97
C LYS A 85 7.09 -7.84 -10.26
N ARG A 86 7.63 -6.85 -10.97
CA ARG A 86 9.05 -6.75 -11.34
C ARG A 86 9.97 -6.61 -10.11
N TYR A 87 9.53 -5.88 -9.10
CA TYR A 87 10.33 -5.57 -7.91
C TYR A 87 9.87 -6.32 -6.65
N LYS A 88 9.08 -7.39 -6.80
CA LYS A 88 8.45 -8.10 -5.68
C LYS A 88 9.42 -8.58 -4.59
N GLU A 89 10.65 -8.93 -4.95
CA GLU A 89 11.67 -9.40 -4.01
C GLU A 89 12.20 -8.27 -3.10
N ASN A 90 12.06 -7.01 -3.52
CA ASN A 90 12.47 -5.86 -2.71
C ASN A 90 11.33 -5.38 -1.80
N ILE A 91 10.09 -5.66 -2.17
CA ILE A 91 8.90 -5.12 -1.51
C ILE A 91 8.47 -6.10 -0.42
N GLN A 92 8.50 -5.62 0.82
CA GLN A 92 8.14 -6.41 2.00
C GLN A 92 6.64 -6.73 2.00
N PHE A 93 5.81 -5.69 1.85
CA PHE A 93 4.39 -5.78 1.56
C PHE A 93 3.84 -4.44 1.06
N VAL A 94 2.62 -4.48 0.53
CA VAL A 94 1.79 -3.33 0.18
C VAL A 94 0.64 -3.22 1.17
N VAL A 95 0.39 -2.02 1.68
CA VAL A 95 -0.77 -1.72 2.52
C VAL A 95 -1.66 -0.68 1.84
N SER A 96 -2.97 -0.92 1.93
CA SER A 96 -3.99 -0.02 1.42
C SER A 96 -5.20 0.11 2.33
N GLY A 97 -6.16 0.97 1.96
CA GLY A 97 -7.38 1.22 2.72
C GLY A 97 -8.62 1.24 1.82
N HIS A 98 -9.37 2.34 1.82
CA HIS A 98 -10.56 2.60 0.98
C HIS A 98 -11.79 1.73 1.26
N LYS A 99 -11.66 0.40 1.38
CA LYS A 99 -12.81 -0.51 1.60
C LYS A 99 -13.36 -0.47 3.03
N HIS A 100 -12.62 0.13 3.95
CA HIS A 100 -12.91 0.18 5.39
C HIS A 100 -13.05 -1.20 6.05
N LYS A 101 -12.59 -2.26 5.39
CA LYS A 101 -12.62 -3.65 5.86
C LYS A 101 -11.25 -4.26 5.67
N TRP A 102 -10.94 -5.23 6.51
CA TRP A 102 -9.73 -6.03 6.42
C TRP A 102 -9.81 -6.99 5.23
N TYR A 103 -8.81 -6.95 4.36
CA TYR A 103 -8.63 -7.96 3.32
C TYR A 103 -7.17 -8.38 3.22
N ASP A 104 -6.97 -9.68 3.01
CA ASP A 104 -5.69 -10.25 2.63
C ASP A 104 -5.80 -10.71 1.17
N PHE A 105 -5.12 -9.99 0.27
CA PHE A 105 -5.04 -10.38 -1.15
C PHE A 105 -3.89 -11.35 -1.43
N ALA A 106 -3.21 -11.81 -0.39
CA ALA A 106 -2.00 -12.61 -0.45
C ALA A 106 -1.02 -11.99 -1.46
N ARG A 107 -0.53 -12.81 -2.40
CA ARG A 107 0.42 -12.40 -3.44
C ARG A 107 -0.21 -12.22 -4.81
N THR A 108 -1.53 -12.02 -4.89
CA THR A 108 -2.28 -11.84 -6.15
C THR A 108 -1.65 -10.79 -7.06
N PHE A 109 -1.10 -9.73 -6.48
CA PHE A 109 -0.51 -8.59 -7.20
C PHE A 109 1.03 -8.55 -7.18
N GLY A 110 1.68 -9.67 -6.80
CA GLY A 110 3.13 -9.78 -6.66
C GLY A 110 3.56 -9.85 -5.19
N PRO A 111 3.85 -8.74 -4.51
CA PRO A 111 4.09 -8.72 -3.07
C PRO A 111 2.85 -9.08 -2.26
N GLN A 112 3.04 -9.40 -0.98
CA GLN A 112 1.95 -9.52 -0.01
C GLN A 112 1.16 -8.20 0.04
N HIS A 113 -0.17 -8.25 -0.09
CA HIS A 113 -1.03 -7.05 -0.12
C HIS A 113 -2.16 -7.14 0.91
N TYR A 114 -2.17 -6.18 1.84
CA TYR A 114 -3.22 -6.03 2.82
C TYR A 114 -4.07 -4.78 2.57
N VAL A 115 -5.37 -4.90 2.83
CA VAL A 115 -6.27 -3.76 3.03
C VAL A 115 -6.55 -3.65 4.51
N MET A 116 -6.31 -2.47 5.08
CA MET A 116 -6.60 -2.19 6.47
C MET A 116 -8.07 -1.82 6.67
N GLY A 117 -8.62 -2.28 7.80
CA GLY A 117 -9.87 -1.78 8.36
C GLY A 117 -9.80 -0.28 8.65
N SER A 118 -10.95 0.33 8.95
CA SER A 118 -11.01 1.77 9.26
C SER A 118 -11.24 2.00 10.74
N THR A 119 -10.44 2.92 11.31
CA THR A 119 -10.62 3.42 12.68
C THR A 119 -11.95 4.11 12.93
N ARG A 120 -12.70 4.43 11.87
CA ARG A 120 -14.08 4.91 11.97
C ARG A 120 -15.02 3.87 12.61
N TYR A 121 -14.77 2.58 12.38
CA TYR A 121 -15.64 1.49 12.82
C TYR A 121 -15.04 0.63 13.93
N ASP A 122 -13.72 0.64 14.07
CA ASP A 122 -12.99 -0.12 15.08
C ASP A 122 -11.70 0.62 15.49
N GLU A 123 -11.58 1.03 16.76
CA GLU A 123 -10.39 1.73 17.26
C GLU A 123 -9.12 0.88 17.18
N ASP A 124 -9.27 -0.45 17.14
CA ASP A 124 -8.18 -1.41 17.02
C ASP A 124 -7.77 -1.67 15.56
N ALA A 125 -8.36 -0.95 14.59
CA ALA A 125 -8.05 -1.06 13.17
C ALA A 125 -6.67 -0.47 12.77
N TYR A 126 -5.59 -1.05 13.27
CA TYR A 126 -4.21 -0.68 12.95
C TYR A 126 -3.29 -1.91 12.81
N MET A 127 -2.14 -1.73 12.16
CA MET A 127 -1.10 -2.75 12.06
C MET A 127 0.13 -2.32 12.86
N ILE A 128 0.68 -3.22 13.67
CA ILE A 128 1.98 -3.04 14.31
C ILE A 128 2.99 -3.92 13.60
N VAL A 129 4.03 -3.29 13.07
CA VAL A 129 5.09 -3.95 12.29
C VAL A 129 6.38 -3.89 13.08
N ASP A 130 6.91 -5.05 13.43
CA ASP A 130 8.24 -5.21 13.99
C ASP A 130 9.24 -5.50 12.87
N VAL A 131 10.41 -4.84 12.90
CA VAL A 131 11.42 -4.92 11.83
C VAL A 131 12.80 -5.16 12.46
N ASP A 132 13.38 -6.32 12.16
CA ASP A 132 14.77 -6.63 12.50
C ASP A 132 15.67 -6.17 11.34
N THR A 133 16.37 -5.06 11.55
CA THR A 133 17.26 -4.49 10.55
C THR A 133 18.58 -5.24 10.39
N LYS A 134 18.96 -6.08 11.36
CA LYS A 134 20.18 -6.90 11.29
C LYS A 134 19.92 -8.18 10.49
N GLN A 135 18.76 -8.80 10.72
CA GLN A 135 18.36 -10.02 10.01
C GLN A 135 17.64 -9.75 8.69
N ALA A 136 17.33 -8.48 8.40
CA ALA A 136 16.53 -8.08 7.24
C ALA A 136 15.15 -8.76 7.19
N THR A 137 14.51 -8.92 8.35
CA THR A 137 13.20 -9.55 8.50
C THR A 137 12.18 -8.59 9.11
N HIS A 138 10.89 -8.90 8.93
CA HIS A 138 9.80 -8.15 9.54
C HIS A 138 8.65 -9.09 9.93
N ARG A 139 7.80 -8.65 10.86
CA ARG A 139 6.57 -9.35 11.26
C ARG A 139 5.49 -8.36 11.62
N ILE A 140 4.26 -8.62 11.17
CA ILE A 140 3.07 -7.89 11.64
C ILE A 140 2.60 -8.61 12.91
N ILE A 141 2.78 -7.97 14.07
CA ILE A 141 2.70 -8.67 15.37
C ILE A 141 1.27 -8.82 15.89
N ASN A 142 0.33 -8.05 15.36
CA ASN A 142 -1.09 -8.08 15.71
C ASN A 142 -1.98 -8.63 14.58
N LEU A 143 -1.39 -9.25 13.55
CA LEU A 143 -2.14 -9.74 12.38
C LEU A 143 -3.14 -10.86 12.74
N ASN A 144 -2.81 -11.67 13.75
CA ASN A 144 -3.68 -12.74 14.26
C ASN A 144 -4.93 -12.22 15.01
N LEU A 145 -5.00 -10.91 15.27
CA LEU A 145 -6.17 -10.29 15.90
C LEU A 145 -7.19 -9.79 14.87
N VAL A 146 -6.84 -9.76 13.58
CA VAL A 146 -7.70 -9.27 12.51
C VAL A 146 -8.82 -10.26 12.21
N ASP A 147 -10.06 -9.76 12.15
CA ASP A 147 -11.20 -10.51 11.62
C ASP A 147 -11.38 -10.20 10.13
N TRP A 148 -10.86 -11.10 9.29
CA TRP A 148 -10.78 -10.90 7.84
C TRP A 148 -12.16 -10.76 7.17
N ALA A 149 -12.22 -9.94 6.13
CA ALA A 149 -13.43 -9.56 5.41
C ALA A 149 -14.47 -8.78 6.26
N THR A 150 -14.10 -8.34 7.46
CA THR A 150 -14.94 -7.51 8.34
C THR A 150 -14.32 -6.12 8.59
N HIS A 151 -15.01 -5.29 9.35
CA HIS A 151 -14.49 -4.00 9.83
C HIS A 151 -13.57 -4.14 11.06
N TYR A 152 -13.54 -5.32 11.68
CA TYR A 152 -13.17 -5.47 13.08
C TYR A 152 -11.86 -6.25 13.27
N SER A 153 -11.29 -6.05 14.45
CA SER A 153 -10.14 -6.74 15.00
C SER A 153 -10.31 -6.85 16.51
N GLN A 154 -9.60 -7.81 17.11
CA GLN A 154 -9.56 -7.96 18.56
C GLN A 154 -8.59 -6.92 19.16
N PRO A 155 -8.85 -6.42 20.38
CA PRO A 155 -7.98 -5.45 21.03
C PRO A 155 -6.55 -5.95 21.22
N TYR A 156 -5.55 -5.10 20.93
CA TYR A 156 -4.14 -5.47 21.07
C TYR A 156 -3.68 -5.62 22.53
N ARG A 157 -4.22 -4.80 23.44
CA ARG A 157 -4.05 -4.96 24.89
C ARG A 157 -5.41 -5.30 25.47
N GLN A 158 -5.51 -6.39 26.24
CA GLN A 158 -6.71 -6.65 27.03
C GLN A 158 -6.91 -5.46 27.97
N LYS A 159 -8.05 -4.76 27.85
CA LYS A 159 -8.46 -3.77 28.83
C LYS A 159 -8.62 -4.54 30.15
N VAL A 160 -7.70 -4.33 31.09
CA VAL A 160 -7.85 -4.83 32.45
C VAL A 160 -9.06 -4.09 33.02
N SER A 161 -10.18 -4.80 33.15
CA SER A 161 -11.38 -4.32 33.83
C SER A 161 -11.18 -4.32 35.33
#